data_AF-A0A3D0D3F1-F1
#
_entry.id   AF-A0A3D0D3F1-F1
#
_cell.length_a   1.000
_cell.length_b   1.000
_cell.length_c   1.000
_cell.angle_alpha   90.00
_cell.angle_beta   90.00
_cell.angle_gamma   90.00
#
_symmetry.space_group_name_H-M   'P 1'
#
loop_
_entity.id
_entity.type
_entity.pdbx_description
1 polymer ?
#
loop_
_entity_poly.entity_id
_entity_poly.type
_entity_poly.pdbx_seq_one_letter_code
_entity_poly.pdbx_strand_id
1 'polypeptide(L)'
;MSEQILNRRTAYAGRLIDLEVARVRLDNGHETEREVVHHPGAVAIVALEREGAGWQALLVRQFRLPAAQALVELPAGTAEAGEDPQATARRELAEEVGRQARAWHELARFYPS
;
A
#
# COMPACT_ATOMS: atom_id res chain seq x y z
N MET A 1 -25.02 -1.24 -5.53
CA MET A 1 -24.93 -2.58 -4.92
C MET A 1 -24.33 -2.38 -3.54
N SER A 2 -25.06 -2.74 -2.50
CA SER A 2 -24.62 -2.57 -1.11
C SER A 2 -24.75 -3.90 -0.40
N GLU A 3 -23.64 -4.47 0.06
CA GLU A 3 -23.68 -5.69 0.84
C GLU A 3 -23.97 -5.36 2.32
N GLN A 4 -24.97 -6.02 2.91
CA GLN A 4 -25.24 -5.88 4.35
C GLN A 4 -24.32 -6.83 5.13
N ILE A 5 -23.47 -6.29 5.99
CA ILE A 5 -22.61 -7.08 6.86
C ILE A 5 -23.44 -7.60 8.03
N LEU A 6 -23.49 -8.92 8.19
CA LEU A 6 -24.25 -9.61 9.24
C LEU A 6 -23.39 -9.89 10.47
N ASN A 7 -22.17 -10.36 10.25
CA ASN A 7 -21.17 -10.57 11.29
C ASN A 7 -19.76 -10.50 10.70
N ARG A 8 -18.77 -10.40 11.59
CA ARG A 8 -17.35 -10.38 11.29
C ARG A 8 -16.60 -11.24 12.29
N ARG A 9 -15.53 -11.89 11.82
CA ARG A 9 -14.55 -12.55 12.68
C ARG A 9 -13.15 -12.32 12.13
N THR A 10 -12.18 -12.10 13.02
CA THR A 10 -10.77 -12.13 12.65
C THR A 10 -10.34 -13.58 12.50
N ALA A 11 -10.01 -14.00 11.27
CA ALA A 11 -9.50 -15.33 10.99
C ALA A 11 -7.99 -15.43 11.25
N TYR A 12 -7.26 -14.33 11.09
CA TYR A 12 -5.84 -14.23 11.39
C TYR A 12 -5.50 -12.81 11.83
N ALA A 13 -4.73 -12.68 12.91
CA ALA A 13 -4.18 -11.42 13.40
C ALA A 13 -2.66 -11.47 13.27
N GLY A 14 -2.12 -10.70 12.33
CA GLY A 14 -0.72 -10.73 11.99
C GLY A 14 0.07 -9.56 12.60
N ARG A 15 1.37 -9.53 12.31
CA ARG A 15 2.20 -8.36 12.65
C ARG A 15 1.88 -7.17 11.74
N LEU A 16 1.64 -7.42 10.45
CA LEU A 16 1.48 -6.38 9.42
C LEU A 16 0.05 -6.29 8.90
N ILE A 17 -0.62 -7.45 8.76
CA ILE A 17 -1.95 -7.56 8.18
C ILE A 17 -2.84 -8.39 9.07
N ASP A 18 -4.13 -8.08 9.03
CA ASP A 18 -5.19 -8.92 9.60
C ASP A 18 -6.07 -9.48 8.48
N LEU A 19 -6.59 -10.69 8.66
CA LEU A 19 -7.60 -11.29 7.79
C LEU A 19 -8.94 -11.32 8.52
N GLU A 20 -9.91 -10.58 8.02
CA GLU A 20 -11.30 -10.62 8.45
C GLU A 20 -12.11 -11.52 7.52
N VAL A 21 -12.99 -12.34 8.09
CA VAL A 21 -14.05 -13.04 7.35
C VAL A 21 -15.38 -12.43 7.78
N ALA A 22 -16.05 -11.79 6.83
CA ALA A 22 -17.34 -11.15 7.02
C ALA A 22 -18.45 -11.96 6.36
N ARG A 23 -19.49 -12.34 7.12
CA ARG A 23 -20.72 -12.88 6.53
C ARG A 23 -21.56 -11.71 6.05
N VAL A 24 -21.92 -11.72 4.76
CA VAL A 24 -22.67 -10.65 4.11
C VAL A 24 -23.96 -11.17 3.50
N ARG A 25 -24.98 -10.31 3.43
CA ARG A 25 -26.20 -10.52 2.65
C ARG A 25 -26.18 -9.62 1.42
N LEU A 26 -26.38 -10.23 0.27
CA LEU A 26 -26.43 -9.55 -1.03
C LEU A 26 -27.83 -8.96 -1.29
N ASP A 27 -27.93 -8.08 -2.29
CA ASP A 27 -29.18 -7.44 -2.69
C ASP A 27 -30.29 -8.45 -3.08
N ASN A 28 -29.91 -9.67 -3.51
CA ASN A 28 -30.83 -10.76 -3.83
C ASN A 28 -31.22 -11.64 -2.62
N GLY A 29 -30.80 -11.27 -1.40
CA GLY A 29 -31.07 -12.01 -0.17
C GLY A 29 -30.14 -13.21 0.09
N HIS A 30 -29.29 -13.60 -0.87
CA HIS A 30 -28.31 -14.66 -0.64
C HIS A 30 -27.25 -14.22 0.36
N GLU A 31 -26.84 -15.14 1.22
CA GLU A 31 -25.76 -14.92 2.17
C GLU A 31 -24.48 -15.62 1.70
N THR A 32 -23.35 -14.95 1.89
CA THR A 32 -22.02 -15.44 1.49
C THR A 32 -20.95 -14.87 2.42
N GLU A 33 -19.70 -15.28 2.25
CA GLU A 33 -18.57 -14.76 3.01
C GLU A 33 -17.68 -13.87 2.12
N ARG A 34 -17.04 -12.88 2.76
CA ARG A 34 -16.00 -12.03 2.19
C ARG A 34 -14.76 -12.18 3.05
N GLU A 35 -13.64 -12.47 2.40
CA GLU A 35 -12.33 -12.44 3.02
C GLU A 35 -11.70 -11.07 2.73
N VAL A 36 -11.34 -10.35 3.78
CA VAL A 36 -10.83 -8.97 3.69
C VAL A 36 -9.47 -8.91 4.38
N VAL A 37 -8.45 -8.54 3.62
CA VAL A 37 -7.12 -8.25 4.16
C VAL A 37 -7.09 -6.79 4.59
N HIS A 38 -6.85 -6.56 5.87
CA HIS A 38 -6.61 -5.23 6.42
C HIS A 38 -5.12 -4.95 6.43
N HIS A 39 -4.70 -3.92 5.68
CA HIS A 39 -3.34 -3.40 5.64
C HIS A 39 -3.34 -1.95 6.18
N PRO A 40 -2.32 -1.52 6.94
CA PRO A 40 -2.25 -0.15 7.49
C PRO A 40 -2.11 0.96 6.43
N GLY A 41 -2.21 0.64 5.15
CA GLY A 41 -1.87 1.52 4.03
C GLY A 41 -0.38 1.54 3.69
N ALA A 42 -0.06 2.09 2.53
CA ALA A 42 1.31 2.19 2.02
C ALA A 42 1.41 3.41 1.10
N VAL A 43 2.64 3.80 0.81
CA VAL A 43 2.97 4.86 -0.15
C VAL A 43 3.88 4.34 -1.24
N ALA A 44 3.78 4.92 -2.42
CA ALA A 44 4.74 4.75 -3.50
C ALA A 44 5.16 6.14 -4.00
N ILE A 45 6.45 6.30 -4.29
CA ILE A 45 7.06 7.61 -4.50
C ILE A 45 7.63 7.68 -5.91
N VAL A 46 7.15 8.61 -6.73
CA VAL A 46 7.80 8.98 -7.99
C VAL A 46 8.87 10.03 -7.69
N ALA A 47 10.06 9.57 -7.30
CA ALA A 47 11.19 10.44 -7.01
C ALA A 47 11.88 10.88 -8.30
N LEU A 48 11.88 12.18 -8.58
CA LEU A 48 12.46 12.76 -9.80
C LEU A 48 13.72 13.57 -9.48
N GLU A 49 14.78 13.33 -10.25
CA GLU A 49 16.00 14.15 -10.23
C GLU A 49 16.38 14.66 -11.62
N ARG A 50 17.19 15.72 -11.65
CA ARG A 50 17.65 16.33 -12.91
C ARG A 50 18.92 15.65 -13.37
N GLU A 51 18.94 15.24 -14.63
CA GLU A 51 20.17 14.89 -15.36
C GLU A 51 20.25 15.73 -16.63
N GLY A 52 21.21 16.66 -16.67
CA GLY A 52 21.32 17.65 -17.74
C GLY A 52 20.03 18.48 -17.90
N ALA A 53 19.45 18.47 -19.09
CA ALA A 53 18.18 19.14 -19.38
C ALA A 53 16.94 18.27 -19.06
N GLY A 54 17.13 16.98 -18.78
CA GLY A 54 16.05 16.00 -18.57
C GLY A 54 15.66 15.79 -17.11
N TRP A 55 14.64 14.97 -16.91
CA TRP A 55 14.25 14.41 -15.61
C TRP A 55 14.43 12.90 -15.65
N GLN A 56 14.88 12.32 -14.53
CA GLN A 56 14.97 10.88 -14.34
C GLN A 56 14.18 10.47 -13.11
N ALA A 57 13.56 9.29 -13.20
CA ALA A 57 12.89 8.66 -12.07
C ALA A 57 13.84 7.69 -11.37
N LEU A 58 13.93 7.80 -10.05
CA LEU A 58 14.67 6.86 -9.22
C LEU A 58 13.81 5.63 -8.96
N LEU A 59 14.40 4.47 -9.22
CA LEU A 59 13.80 3.16 -9.02
C LEU A 59 14.70 2.34 -8.09
N VAL A 60 14.10 1.39 -7.39
CA VAL A 60 14.80 0.42 -6.55
C VAL A 60 14.65 -0.97 -7.14
N ARG A 61 15.56 -1.87 -6.76
CA ARG A 61 15.48 -3.30 -7.09
C ARG A 61 15.43 -4.10 -5.81
N GLN A 62 14.29 -4.72 -5.54
CA GLN A 62 14.04 -5.44 -4.29
C GLN A 62 13.46 -6.83 -4.55
N PHE A 63 13.90 -7.83 -3.77
CA PHE A 63 13.34 -9.18 -3.82
C PHE A 63 11.96 -9.19 -3.17
N ARG A 64 10.94 -9.58 -3.94
CA ARG A 64 9.57 -9.74 -3.44
C ARG A 64 9.27 -11.23 -3.31
N LEU A 65 9.22 -11.72 -2.07
CA LEU A 65 8.89 -13.12 -1.78
C LEU A 65 7.60 -13.60 -2.48
N PRO A 66 6.49 -12.82 -2.52
CA PRO A 66 5.27 -13.25 -3.23
C PRO A 66 5.46 -13.47 -4.74
N ALA A 67 6.40 -12.76 -5.37
CA ALA A 67 6.74 -12.91 -6.79
C ALA A 67 7.96 -13.82 -7.02
N ALA A 68 8.60 -14.29 -5.96
CA ALA A 68 9.84 -15.08 -5.95
C ALA A 68 10.98 -14.51 -6.82
N GLN A 69 11.07 -13.19 -6.97
CA GLN A 69 12.08 -12.55 -7.82
C GLN A 69 12.40 -11.11 -7.39
N ALA A 70 13.49 -10.56 -7.92
CA ALA A 70 13.85 -9.16 -7.76
C ALA A 70 13.11 -8.28 -8.77
N LEU A 71 12.20 -7.44 -8.29
CA LEU A 71 11.43 -6.51 -9.12
C LEU A 71 12.11 -5.15 -9.18
N VAL A 72 11.93 -4.44 -10.29
CA VAL A 72 12.22 -3.01 -10.39
C VAL A 72 10.95 -2.27 -10.07
N GLU A 73 10.99 -1.40 -9.07
CA GLU A 73 9.81 -0.71 -8.56
C GLU A 73 10.11 0.73 -8.15
N LEU A 74 9.05 1.51 -7.96
CA LEU A 74 9.15 2.80 -7.29
C LEU A 74 9.54 2.56 -5.82
N PRO A 75 10.33 3.47 -5.21
CA PRO A 75 10.48 3.48 -3.77
C PRO A 75 9.12 3.51 -3.08
N ALA A 76 8.91 2.62 -2.13
CA ALA A 76 7.60 2.40 -1.55
C ALA A 76 7.70 1.71 -0.19
N GLY A 77 6.77 2.02 0.69
CA GLY A 77 6.75 1.36 1.99
C GLY A 77 5.43 1.48 2.72
N THR A 78 5.36 0.71 3.81
CA THR A 78 4.14 0.56 4.60
C THR A 78 4.07 1.67 5.65
N ALA A 79 2.87 2.22 5.83
CA ALA A 79 2.64 3.20 6.88
C ALA A 79 2.84 2.55 8.26
N GLU A 80 3.54 3.26 9.15
CA GLU A 80 3.58 2.90 10.56
C GLU A 80 2.28 3.31 11.26
N ALA A 81 2.04 2.74 12.45
CA ALA A 81 0.82 2.99 13.20
C ALA A 81 0.66 4.50 13.53
N GLY A 82 -0.36 5.12 12.92
CA GLY A 82 -0.67 6.53 13.11
C GLY A 82 0.21 7.49 12.30
N GLU A 83 1.10 6.98 11.44
CA GLU A 83 1.93 7.79 10.55
C GLU A 83 1.08 8.36 9.41
N ASP A 84 1.20 9.67 9.15
CA ASP A 84 0.55 10.26 7.99
C ASP A 84 1.30 9.87 6.69
N PRO A 85 0.60 9.77 5.55
CA PRO A 85 1.22 9.30 4.30
C PRO A 85 2.43 10.14 3.86
N GLN A 86 2.48 11.43 4.16
CA GLN A 86 3.61 12.26 3.75
C GLN A 86 4.85 11.99 4.61
N ALA A 87 4.67 11.75 5.91
CA ALA A 87 5.75 11.29 6.79
C ALA A 87 6.30 9.93 6.34
N THR A 88 5.43 8.95 6.06
CA THR A 88 5.82 7.64 5.51
C THR A 88 6.64 7.81 4.24
N ALA A 89 6.16 8.63 3.29
CA ALA A 89 6.84 8.82 2.01
C ALA A 89 8.24 9.43 2.15
N ARG A 90 8.42 10.36 3.09
CA ARG A 90 9.72 10.98 3.37
C ARG A 90 10.70 10.00 4.00
N ARG A 91 10.23 9.19 4.94
CA ARG A 91 11.04 8.16 5.62
C ARG A 91 11.51 7.10 4.62
N GLU A 92 10.59 6.52 3.86
CA GLU A 92 10.90 5.47 2.88
C GLU A 92 11.84 5.97 1.78
N LEU A 93 11.67 7.21 1.28
CA LEU A 93 12.61 7.78 0.30
C LEU A 93 14.05 7.88 0.86
N ALA A 94 14.17 8.23 2.14
CA ALA A 94 15.46 8.34 2.80
C ALA A 94 16.08 6.96 3.06
N GLU A 95 15.29 5.97 3.46
CA GLU A 95 15.74 4.62 3.79
C GLU A 95 16.13 3.82 2.53
N GLU A 96 15.31 3.84 1.48
CA GLU A 96 15.52 2.99 0.31
C GLU A 96 16.45 3.62 -0.73
N VAL A 97 16.45 4.95 -0.85
CA VAL A 97 17.18 5.67 -1.91
C VAL A 97 18.27 6.58 -1.34
N GLY A 98 18.27 6.87 -0.04
CA GLY A 98 19.24 7.80 0.57
C GLY A 98 19.03 9.25 0.11
N ARG A 99 17.79 9.63 -0.25
CA ARG A 99 17.46 10.95 -0.79
C ARG A 99 16.44 11.68 0.06
N GLN A 100 16.44 13.01 -0.08
CA GLN A 100 15.39 13.88 0.46
C GLN A 100 14.89 14.80 -0.66
N ALA A 101 13.57 14.79 -0.88
CA ALA A 101 12.95 15.63 -1.89
C ALA A 101 12.70 17.06 -1.38
N ARG A 102 12.94 18.05 -2.23
CA ARG A 102 12.71 19.47 -1.94
C ARG A 102 11.22 19.86 -2.00
N ALA A 103 10.43 19.14 -2.77
CA ALA A 103 9.00 19.38 -2.95
C ALA A 103 8.26 18.03 -3.01
N TRP A 104 7.03 18.03 -2.50
CA TRP A 104 6.17 16.84 -2.43
C TRP A 104 4.79 17.20 -2.96
N HIS A 105 4.22 16.32 -3.78
CA HIS A 105 2.88 16.47 -4.33
C HIS A 105 2.19 15.10 -4.30
N GLU A 106 1.01 15.02 -3.67
CA GLU A 106 0.17 13.82 -3.76
C GLU A 106 -0.41 13.73 -5.18
N LEU A 107 -0.16 12.62 -5.87
CA LEU A 107 -0.68 12.39 -7.22
C LEU A 107 -2.05 11.72 -7.21
N ALA A 108 -2.20 10.69 -6.38
CA ALA A 108 -3.42 9.93 -6.24
C ALA A 108 -3.44 9.12 -4.95
N ARG A 109 -4.65 8.74 -4.54
CA ARG A 109 -4.91 7.71 -3.55
C ARG A 109 -5.83 6.67 -4.19
N PHE A 110 -5.45 5.41 -4.11
CA PHE A 110 -6.20 4.32 -4.72
C PHE A 110 -6.10 3.06 -3.87
N TYR A 111 -7.02 2.14 -4.12
CA TYR A 111 -7.03 0.81 -3.51
C TYR A 111 -6.40 -0.16 -4.51
N PRO A 112 -5.22 -0.74 -4.23
CA PRO A 112 -4.71 -1.83 -5.04
C PRO A 112 -5.68 -3.02 -4.89
N SER A 113 -5.99 -3.66 -6.02
CA SER A 113 -6.97 -4.75 -6.13
C SER A 113 -6.70 -5.90 -5.18
#